data_AF-A0A9Q3Q5Y9-F1
#
_entry.id   AF-A0A9Q3Q5Y9-F1
#
_cell.length_a   1.000
_cell.length_b   1.000
_cell.length_c   1.000
_cell.angle_alpha   90.00
_cell.angle_beta   90.00
_cell.angle_gamma   90.00
#
_symmetry.space_group_name_H-M   'P 1'
#
loop_
_entity.id
_entity.type
_entity.pdbx_description
1 polymer ?
#
loop_
_entity_poly.entity_id
_entity_poly.type
_entity_poly.pdbx_seq_one_letter_code
_entity_poly.pdbx_strand_id
1 'polypeptide(L)'
;MLKEDFHIPNEIIVGKLHSLFTRTAKKWYYKMRQDHAKHDWSWWKSELITKGANNSWRFKIENAFEIAIFNSEKDKSLTWCFKQKGRLSALHPDMSDTMINMKILRKFGGDMEHSIKC
;
A
#
# COMPACT_ATOMS: atom_id res chain seq x y z
N MET A 1 -3.49 -15.76 -10.99
CA MET A 1 -3.52 -14.27 -11.05
C MET A 1 -3.97 -13.84 -12.46
N LEU A 2 -5.28 -13.59 -12.70
CA LEU A 2 -6.00 -13.18 -13.95
C LEU A 2 -5.44 -13.60 -15.34
N LYS A 3 -4.17 -13.32 -15.65
CA LYS A 3 -3.47 -13.81 -16.86
C LYS A 3 -3.35 -15.34 -16.87
N GLU A 4 -3.01 -15.93 -15.72
CA GLU A 4 -2.84 -17.40 -15.58
C GLU A 4 -4.19 -18.13 -15.58
N ASP A 5 -5.22 -17.49 -15.03
CA ASP A 5 -6.54 -18.11 -14.85
C ASP A 5 -7.44 -17.99 -16.09
N PHE A 6 -7.19 -17.00 -16.97
CA PHE A 6 -8.09 -16.65 -18.08
C PHE A 6 -7.41 -16.43 -19.44
N HIS A 7 -6.09 -16.62 -19.57
CA HIS A 7 -5.33 -16.42 -20.83
C HIS A 7 -5.65 -15.08 -21.53
N ILE A 8 -5.92 -14.03 -20.77
CA ILE A 8 -6.35 -12.75 -21.33
C ILE A 8 -5.15 -12.06 -22.02
N PRO A 9 -5.27 -11.67 -23.30
CA PRO A 9 -4.23 -10.91 -24.00
C PRO A 9 -3.86 -9.61 -23.28
N ASN A 10 -2.59 -9.24 -23.33
CA ASN A 10 -2.07 -8.02 -22.68
C ASN A 10 -2.83 -6.78 -23.14
N GLU A 11 -3.25 -6.72 -24.40
CA GLU A 11 -3.98 -5.61 -25.01
C GLU A 11 -5.35 -5.41 -24.35
N ILE A 12 -6.01 -6.50 -23.95
CA ILE A 12 -7.30 -6.45 -23.25
C ILE A 12 -7.08 -6.00 -21.80
N ILE A 13 -6.05 -6.53 -21.13
CA ILE A 13 -5.70 -6.13 -19.76
C ILE A 13 -5.40 -4.63 -19.74
N VAL A 14 -4.45 -4.19 -20.55
CA VAL A 14 -4.05 -2.78 -20.71
C VAL A 14 -5.26 -1.95 -21.11
N GLY A 15 -6.07 -2.39 -22.07
CA GLY A 15 -7.29 -1.71 -22.50
C GLY A 15 -8.29 -1.51 -21.37
N LYS A 16 -8.44 -2.47 -20.44
CA LYS A 16 -9.37 -2.36 -19.31
C LYS A 16 -8.83 -1.52 -18.14
N LEU A 17 -7.52 -1.33 -18.01
CA LEU A 17 -6.94 -0.57 -16.90
C LEU A 17 -7.49 0.86 -16.75
N HIS A 18 -7.85 1.51 -17.86
CA HIS A 18 -8.39 2.86 -17.83
C HIS A 18 -9.68 2.98 -16.98
N SER A 19 -10.45 1.90 -16.82
CA SER A 19 -11.69 1.89 -16.02
C SER A 19 -11.43 1.90 -14.53
N LEU A 20 -10.23 1.46 -14.11
CA LEU A 20 -9.81 1.42 -12.71
C LEU A 20 -9.27 2.79 -12.22
N PHE A 21 -8.89 3.68 -13.15
CA PHE A 21 -8.34 4.98 -12.81
C PHE A 21 -9.39 6.09 -12.81
N THR A 22 -9.27 7.00 -11.85
CA THR A 22 -10.11 8.19 -11.76
C THR A 22 -9.26 9.47 -11.82
N ARG A 23 -9.88 10.57 -12.27
CA ARG A 23 -9.31 11.93 -12.27
C ARG A 23 -7.88 11.99 -12.85
N THR A 24 -6.90 12.39 -12.04
CA THR A 24 -5.49 12.59 -12.40
C THR A 24 -4.79 11.29 -12.78
N ALA A 25 -5.14 10.16 -12.15
CA ALA A 25 -4.60 8.86 -12.53
C ALA A 25 -5.04 8.46 -13.94
N LYS A 26 -6.30 8.76 -14.31
CA LYS A 26 -6.83 8.48 -15.65
C LYS A 26 -6.13 9.30 -16.72
N LYS A 27 -5.89 10.60 -16.46
CA LYS A 27 -5.13 11.48 -17.36
C LYS A 27 -3.68 10.99 -17.56
N TRP A 28 -3.01 10.59 -16.49
CA TRP A 28 -1.66 10.02 -16.57
C TRP A 28 -1.65 8.74 -17.41
N TYR A 29 -2.59 7.82 -17.17
CA TYR A 29 -2.68 6.58 -17.93
C TYR A 29 -2.88 6.83 -19.43
N TYR A 30 -3.76 7.76 -19.83
CA TYR A 30 -3.95 8.07 -21.25
C TYR A 30 -2.69 8.64 -21.91
N LYS A 31 -1.97 9.53 -21.23
CA LYS A 31 -0.68 10.04 -21.72
C LYS A 31 0.32 8.89 -21.91
N MET A 32 0.49 8.05 -20.90
CA MET A 32 1.41 6.91 -21.00
C MET A 32 1.02 5.91 -22.08
N ARG A 33 -0.28 5.73 -22.33
CA ARG A 33 -0.75 4.83 -23.37
C ARG A 33 -0.40 5.35 -24.77
N GLN A 34 -0.39 6.66 -25.00
CA GLN A 34 0.00 7.21 -26.31
C GLN A 34 1.44 6.82 -26.67
N ASP A 35 2.34 6.87 -25.68
CA ASP A 35 3.77 6.63 -25.90
C ASP A 35 4.15 5.14 -25.75
N HIS A 36 3.39 4.37 -24.96
CA HIS A 36 3.78 3.02 -24.50
C HIS A 36 2.69 1.94 -24.67
N ALA A 37 1.68 2.14 -25.53
CA ALA A 37 0.57 1.19 -25.72
C ALA A 37 0.97 -0.26 -26.03
N LYS A 38 2.14 -0.47 -26.67
CA LYS A 38 2.61 -1.78 -27.15
C LYS A 38 3.39 -2.58 -26.10
N HIS A 39 3.66 -1.99 -24.94
CA HIS A 39 4.34 -2.69 -23.85
C HIS A 39 3.43 -3.73 -23.20
N ASP A 40 4.05 -4.78 -22.67
CA ASP A 40 3.37 -5.89 -22.05
C ASP A 40 2.87 -5.54 -20.63
N TRP A 41 2.07 -6.42 -20.04
CA TRP A 41 1.51 -6.18 -18.70
C TRP A 41 2.58 -6.07 -17.61
N SER A 42 3.73 -6.75 -17.76
CA SER A 42 4.79 -6.69 -16.76
C SER A 42 5.38 -5.27 -16.66
N TRP A 43 5.62 -4.63 -17.81
CA TRP A 43 6.07 -3.24 -17.88
C TRP A 43 5.03 -2.28 -17.28
N TRP A 44 3.75 -2.41 -17.66
CA TRP A 44 2.68 -1.57 -17.10
C TRP A 44 2.56 -1.71 -15.59
N LYS A 45 2.71 -2.92 -15.05
CA LYS A 45 2.72 -3.15 -13.60
C LYS A 45 3.89 -2.43 -12.93
N SER A 46 5.08 -2.48 -13.53
CA SER A 46 6.26 -1.74 -13.03
C SER A 46 6.00 -0.23 -13.00
N GLU A 47 5.47 0.34 -14.09
CA GLU A 47 5.17 1.78 -14.15
C GLU A 47 4.11 2.22 -13.14
N LEU A 48 3.08 1.39 -12.91
CA LEU A 48 2.07 1.66 -11.89
C LEU A 48 2.67 1.70 -10.49
N ILE A 49 3.59 0.77 -10.20
CA ILE A 49 4.34 0.75 -8.95
C ILE A 49 5.23 1.99 -8.86
N THR A 50 6.01 2.31 -9.90
CA THR A 50 6.87 3.50 -9.92
C THR A 50 6.09 4.79 -9.70
N LYS A 51 4.92 4.92 -10.34
CA LYS A 51 4.08 6.11 -10.22
C LYS A 51 3.42 6.20 -8.84
N GLY A 52 2.90 5.08 -8.34
CA GLY A 52 2.13 5.01 -7.09
C GLY A 52 2.97 4.95 -5.83
N ALA A 53 4.11 4.27 -5.86
CA ALA A 53 5.05 4.08 -4.75
C ALA A 53 6.30 4.98 -4.87
N ASN A 54 6.11 6.21 -5.37
CA ASN A 54 7.20 7.18 -5.43
C ASN A 54 7.67 7.59 -4.02
N ASN A 55 8.88 8.17 -3.93
CA ASN A 55 9.49 8.58 -2.66
C ASN A 55 8.59 9.50 -1.82
N SER A 56 7.78 10.35 -2.46
CA SER A 56 6.85 11.23 -1.75
C SER A 56 5.69 10.47 -1.10
N TRP A 57 5.16 9.43 -1.76
CA TRP A 57 4.18 8.53 -1.15
C TRP A 57 4.80 7.77 0.02
N ARG A 58 6.00 7.20 -0.17
CA ARG A 58 6.72 6.47 0.87
C ARG A 58 6.92 7.34 2.11
N PHE A 59 7.46 8.54 1.94
CA PHE A 59 7.64 9.52 3.01
C PHE A 59 6.33 9.87 3.71
N LYS A 60 5.23 10.07 2.97
CA LYS A 60 3.91 10.34 3.56
C LYS A 60 3.42 9.20 4.44
N ILE A 61 3.57 7.96 3.99
CA ILE A 61 3.12 6.78 4.76
C ILE A 61 4.02 6.55 5.97
N GLU A 62 5.34 6.68 5.82
CA GLU A 62 6.31 6.62 6.93
C GLU A 62 5.98 7.66 7.99
N ASN A 63 5.87 8.93 7.61
CA ASN A 63 5.53 10.00 8.55
C ASN A 63 4.16 9.79 9.21
N ALA A 64 3.16 9.32 8.45
CA ALA A 64 1.84 9.03 8.98
C ALA A 64 1.82 7.86 9.98
N PHE A 65 2.75 6.91 9.86
CA PHE A 65 2.97 5.87 10.87
C PHE A 65 3.76 6.43 12.07
N GLU A 66 4.79 7.22 11.83
CA GLU A 66 5.66 7.71 12.91
C GLU A 66 4.92 8.59 13.92
N ILE A 67 4.06 9.51 13.45
CA ILE A 67 3.27 10.39 14.32
C ILE A 67 2.02 9.72 14.90
N ALA A 68 1.65 8.52 14.43
CA ALA A 68 0.46 7.83 14.89
C ALA A 68 0.73 7.15 16.24
N ILE A 69 0.25 7.77 17.31
CA ILE A 69 0.19 7.21 18.66
C ILE A 69 -1.25 6.77 18.92
N PHE A 70 -1.43 5.58 19.48
CA PHE A 70 -2.76 5.08 19.82
C PHE A 70 -3.34 5.86 20.99
N ASN A 71 -4.63 6.19 20.92
CA ASN A 71 -5.36 6.86 21.98
C ASN A 71 -6.62 6.04 22.34
N SER A 72 -6.67 5.51 23.56
CA SER A 72 -7.76 4.64 24.03
C SER A 72 -9.14 5.31 24.10
N GLU A 73 -9.20 6.63 24.21
CA GLU A 73 -10.45 7.40 24.24
C GLU A 73 -11.00 7.66 22.84
N LYS A 74 -10.13 7.72 21.82
CA LYS A 74 -10.47 8.14 20.44
C LYS A 74 -10.46 6.99 19.44
N ASP A 75 -9.58 6.02 19.62
CA ASP A 75 -9.29 4.98 18.64
C ASP A 75 -9.90 3.63 19.02
N LYS A 76 -10.48 2.94 18.03
CA LYS A 76 -10.87 1.53 18.18
C LYS A 76 -9.64 0.65 17.91
N SER A 77 -9.20 -0.10 18.92
CA SER A 77 -7.95 -0.87 18.91
C SER A 77 -7.74 -1.71 17.64
N LEU A 78 -8.71 -2.55 17.26
CA LEU A 78 -8.59 -3.41 16.09
C LEU A 78 -8.43 -2.62 14.79
N THR A 79 -9.32 -1.64 14.55
CA THR A 79 -9.28 -0.82 13.32
C THR A 79 -7.98 -0.04 13.22
N TRP A 80 -7.50 0.49 14.35
CA TRP A 80 -6.25 1.22 14.41
C TRP A 80 -5.05 0.30 14.11
N CYS A 81 -4.97 -0.87 14.75
CA CYS A 81 -3.93 -1.87 14.49
C CYS A 81 -3.91 -2.32 13.02
N PHE A 82 -5.07 -2.62 12.43
CA PHE A 82 -5.14 -3.00 11.01
C PHE A 82 -4.65 -1.89 10.08
N LYS A 83 -4.98 -0.63 10.39
CA LYS A 83 -4.49 0.53 9.64
C LYS A 83 -2.97 0.64 9.72
N GLN A 84 -2.37 0.45 10.90
CA GLN A 84 -0.91 0.50 11.04
C GLN A 84 -0.22 -0.70 10.39
N LYS A 85 -0.79 -1.91 10.53
CA LYS A 85 -0.31 -3.11 9.82
C LYS A 85 -0.28 -2.87 8.32
N GLY A 86 -1.37 -2.34 7.75
CA GLY A 86 -1.42 -2.02 6.32
C GLY A 86 -0.34 -1.04 5.87
N ARG A 87 -0.02 -0.02 6.68
CA ARG A 87 1.08 0.93 6.38
C ARG A 87 2.44 0.24 6.41
N LEU A 88 2.72 -0.55 7.44
CA LEU A 88 4.00 -1.24 7.61
C LEU A 88 4.22 -2.31 6.52
N SER A 89 3.20 -3.11 6.21
CA SER A 89 3.28 -4.10 5.14
C SER A 89 3.50 -3.46 3.76
N ALA A 90 2.97 -2.26 3.53
CA ALA A 90 3.18 -1.53 2.28
C ALA A 90 4.58 -0.90 2.18
N LEU A 91 5.19 -0.50 3.31
CA LEU A 91 6.53 0.08 3.37
C LEU A 91 7.65 -0.98 3.41
N HIS A 92 7.36 -2.11 4.03
CA HIS A 92 8.30 -3.19 4.31
C HIS A 92 7.62 -4.54 4.05
N PRO A 93 7.45 -4.94 2.77
CA PRO A 93 6.77 -6.19 2.41
C PRO A 93 7.47 -7.44 2.98
N ASP A 94 8.79 -7.37 3.18
CA ASP A 94 9.60 -8.47 3.70
C ASP A 94 9.68 -8.51 5.25
N MET A 95 8.99 -7.60 5.94
CA MET A 95 8.98 -7.56 7.39
C MET A 95 8.09 -8.65 7.98
N SER A 96 8.60 -9.40 8.95
CA SER A 96 7.83 -10.43 9.63
C SER A 96 6.63 -9.84 10.41
N ASP A 97 5.55 -10.61 10.50
CA ASP A 97 4.37 -10.23 11.28
C ASP A 97 4.71 -9.91 12.74
N THR A 98 5.66 -10.66 13.34
CA THR A 98 6.15 -10.39 14.70
C THR A 98 6.77 -9.00 14.82
N MET A 99 7.62 -8.61 13.86
CA MET A 99 8.26 -7.30 13.87
C MET A 99 7.24 -6.18 13.63
N ILE A 100 6.27 -6.40 12.72
CA ILE A 100 5.14 -5.49 12.50
C ILE A 100 4.37 -5.27 13.81
N ASN A 101 4.00 -6.36 14.50
CA ASN A 101 3.27 -6.30 15.75
C ASN A 101 4.05 -5.55 16.83
N MET A 102 5.36 -5.81 17.00
CA MET A 102 6.20 -5.08 17.95
C MET A 102 6.24 -3.58 17.65
N LYS A 103 6.38 -3.20 16.38
CA LYS A 103 6.37 -1.77 15.98
C LYS A 103 5.03 -1.11 16.29
N ILE A 104 3.91 -1.81 16.08
CA ILE A 104 2.57 -1.32 16.42
C ILE A 104 2.41 -1.15 17.93
N LEU A 105 2.81 -2.16 18.72
CA LEU A 105 2.71 -2.11 20.18
C LEU A 105 3.50 -0.94 20.79
N ARG A 106 4.67 -0.61 20.26
CA ARG A 106 5.46 0.57 20.69
C ARG A 106 4.72 1.90 20.56
N LYS A 107 3.73 1.97 19.68
CA LYS A 107 2.91 3.18 19.46
C LYS A 107 1.75 3.32 20.45
N PHE A 108 1.54 2.38 21.36
CA PHE A 108 0.52 2.48 22.40
C PHE A 108 0.88 3.43 23.54
N GLY A 109 2.14 3.87 23.65
CA GLY A 109 2.60 4.87 24.62
C GLY A 109 2.56 4.38 26.07
N GLY A 110 3.71 4.36 26.75
CA GLY A 110 3.78 4.03 28.18
C GLY A 110 3.52 2.55 28.51
N ASP A 111 4.58 1.85 28.91
CA ASP A 111 4.59 0.69 29.80
C ASP A 111 3.53 -0.43 29.62
N MET A 112 3.19 -0.79 28.38
CA MET A 112 2.60 -2.13 28.16
C MET A 112 3.57 -3.26 28.51
N GLU A 113 4.88 -2.98 28.63
CA GLU A 113 5.85 -3.95 29.19
C GLU A 113 5.51 -4.33 30.64
N HIS A 114 4.86 -3.46 31.42
CA HIS A 114 4.49 -3.71 32.82
C HIS A 114 3.00 -3.99 33.05
N SER A 115 2.17 -3.88 32.01
CA SER A 115 0.70 -4.03 32.11
C SER A 115 0.22 -5.46 31.88
N ILE A 116 1.10 -6.37 31.44
CA ILE A 116 0.84 -7.82 31.41
C ILE A 116 1.19 -8.38 32.78
N LYS A 117 0.33 -8.13 33.79
CA LYS A 117 0.35 -8.94 35.00
C LYS A 117 -0.52 -10.18 34.74
N CYS A 118 0.14 -11.33 34.67
CA CYS A 118 -0.46 -12.64 34.91
C CYS A 118 -1.18 -12.68 36.25
#